data_AF-A0A930V561-F1
#
_entry.id   AF-A0A930V561-F1
#
_cell.length_a   1.000
_cell.length_b   1.000
_cell.length_c   1.000
_cell.angle_alpha   90.00
_cell.angle_beta   90.00
_cell.angle_gamma   90.00
#
_symmetry.space_group_name_H-M   'P 1'
#
loop_
_entity.id
_entity.type
_entity.pdbx_description
1 polymer ?
#
loop_
_entity_poly.entity_id
_entity_poly.type
_entity_poly.pdbx_seq_one_letter_code
_entity_poly.pdbx_strand_id
1 'polypeptide(L)'
;MTARETGPVTQPVGPAVAPRRRGPRVGVVVVAALAALFFAYDLYEAITNLVLVPQDVRYQNNEFFDEVGVDGLAASPPWAALVANVLLPVVAWVGALVVARRRPLWQVVLAFVAALALVGSVSLTITAYVLSI
;
A
#
# COMPACT_ATOMS: atom_id res chain seq x y z
N MET A 1 20.34 13.51 -76.23
CA MET A 1 20.09 12.41 -75.28
C MET A 1 21.03 12.56 -74.11
N THR A 2 20.56 13.17 -73.02
CA THR A 2 21.35 13.44 -71.81
C THR A 2 21.18 12.29 -70.83
N ALA A 3 22.27 11.56 -70.56
CA ALA A 3 22.30 10.50 -69.57
C ALA A 3 22.26 11.12 -68.16
N ARG A 4 21.21 10.81 -67.39
CA ARG A 4 21.15 11.12 -65.95
C ARG A 4 21.91 10.02 -65.21
N GLU A 5 23.09 10.34 -64.69
CA GLU A 5 23.79 9.49 -63.74
C GLU A 5 23.01 9.45 -62.43
N THR A 6 22.35 8.32 -62.17
CA THR A 6 21.76 8.02 -60.86
C THR A 6 22.85 7.47 -59.95
N GLY A 7 23.61 8.37 -59.32
CA GLY A 7 24.51 8.01 -58.23
C GLY A 7 23.74 7.40 -57.05
N PRO A 8 24.37 6.51 -56.25
CA PRO A 8 23.73 5.90 -55.10
C PRO A 8 23.39 6.98 -54.06
N VAL A 9 22.10 7.06 -53.70
CA VAL A 9 21.62 7.93 -52.63
C VAL A 9 22.15 7.38 -51.30
N THR A 10 23.28 7.91 -50.84
CA THR A 10 23.74 7.73 -49.47
C THR A 10 22.75 8.45 -48.56
N GLN A 11 21.76 7.72 -48.03
CA GLN A 11 20.93 8.23 -46.94
C GLN A 11 21.85 8.57 -45.76
N PRO A 12 21.81 9.80 -45.22
CA PRO A 12 22.51 10.09 -43.98
C PRO A 12 21.88 9.23 -42.88
N VAL A 13 22.64 8.25 -42.40
CA VAL A 13 22.32 7.54 -41.16
C VAL A 13 22.41 8.58 -40.05
N GLY A 14 21.28 9.25 -39.78
CA GLY A 14 21.14 10.15 -38.64
C GLY A 14 21.55 9.40 -37.38
N PRO A 15 22.21 10.06 -36.42
CA PRO A 15 22.69 9.40 -35.22
C PRO A 15 21.54 8.66 -34.56
N ALA A 16 21.68 7.34 -34.43
CA ALA A 16 20.72 6.52 -33.71
C ALA A 16 20.59 7.11 -32.30
N VAL A 17 19.47 7.77 -32.03
CA VAL A 17 19.18 8.36 -30.72
C VAL A 17 19.10 7.19 -29.75
N ALA A 18 20.18 6.94 -29.01
CA ALA A 18 20.20 5.93 -27.98
C ALA A 18 19.02 6.21 -27.03
N PRO A 19 18.20 5.20 -26.68
CA PRO A 19 17.08 5.40 -25.79
C PRO A 19 17.62 5.93 -24.46
N ARG A 20 17.34 7.21 -24.17
CA ARG A 20 17.63 7.81 -22.87
C ARG A 20 16.88 6.98 -21.82
N ARG A 21 17.59 6.09 -21.14
CA ARG A 21 17.10 5.42 -19.94
C ARG A 21 16.81 6.51 -18.92
N ARG A 22 15.58 7.02 -18.92
CA ARG A 22 15.08 7.92 -17.89
C ARG A 22 15.02 7.09 -16.61
N GLY A 23 16.07 7.21 -15.79
CA GLY A 23 16.07 6.67 -14.44
C GLY A 23 14.85 7.14 -13.64
N PRO A 24 14.55 6.48 -12.51
CA PRO A 24 13.41 6.87 -11.68
C PRO A 24 13.55 8.37 -11.36
N ARG A 25 12.49 9.14 -11.69
CA ARG A 25 12.45 10.57 -11.41
C ARG A 25 12.57 10.70 -9.89
N VAL A 26 13.58 11.40 -9.38
CA VAL A 26 13.87 11.55 -7.94
C VAL A 26 12.60 11.85 -7.13
N GLY A 27 11.70 12.70 -7.65
CA GLY A 27 10.42 13.01 -7.01
C GLY A 27 9.50 11.80 -6.78
N VAL A 28 9.49 10.80 -7.68
CA VAL A 28 8.73 9.55 -7.48
C VAL A 28 9.31 8.73 -6.34
N VAL A 29 10.64 8.67 -6.22
CA VAL A 29 11.31 7.95 -5.13
C VAL A 29 11.04 8.63 -3.79
N VAL A 30 11.12 9.96 -3.73
CA VAL A 30 10.81 10.72 -2.51
C VAL A 30 9.35 10.54 -2.09
N VAL A 31 8.40 10.68 -3.01
CA VAL A 31 6.97 10.45 -2.73
C VAL A 31 6.73 9.02 -2.26
N ALA A 32 7.36 8.04 -2.90
CA ALA A 32 7.23 6.66 -2.51
C ALA A 32 7.81 6.41 -1.11
N ALA A 33 8.99 6.96 -0.80
CA ALA A 33 9.60 6.82 0.52
C ALA A 33 8.74 7.46 1.63
N LEU A 34 8.21 8.65 1.39
CA LEU A 34 7.31 9.32 2.34
C LEU A 34 6.02 8.52 2.55
N ALA A 35 5.38 8.09 1.46
CA ALA A 35 4.18 7.27 1.55
C ALA A 35 4.46 5.94 2.27
N ALA A 36 5.60 5.29 2.00
CA ALA A 36 6.01 4.07 2.70
C ALA A 36 6.11 4.28 4.22
N LEU A 37 6.53 5.46 4.68
CA LEU A 37 6.58 5.79 6.11
C LEU A 37 5.18 5.82 6.73
N PHE A 38 4.19 6.39 6.03
CA PHE A 38 2.80 6.38 6.49
C PHE A 38 2.22 4.95 6.54
N PHE A 39 2.42 4.15 5.49
CA PHE A 39 1.98 2.74 5.51
C PHE A 39 2.70 1.90 6.58
N ALA A 40 3.96 2.21 6.87
CA ALA A 40 4.70 1.56 7.95
C ALA A 40 4.12 1.91 9.32
N TYR A 41 3.66 3.15 9.51
CA TYR A 41 2.95 3.56 10.72
C TYR A 41 1.60 2.83 10.85
N ASP A 42 0.79 2.76 9.79
CA ASP A 42 -0.47 1.99 9.79
C ASP A 42 -0.22 0.51 10.12
N LEU A 43 0.84 -0.07 9.57
CA LEU A 43 1.24 -1.46 9.84
C LEU A 43 1.65 -1.65 11.31
N TYR A 44 2.39 -0.71 11.88
CA TYR A 44 2.75 -0.73 13.30
C TYR A 44 1.51 -0.70 14.20
N GLU A 45 0.54 0.18 13.92
CA GLU A 45 -0.73 0.21 14.66
C GLU A 45 -1.49 -1.11 14.53
N ALA A 46 -1.59 -1.66 13.32
CA ALA A 46 -2.28 -2.92 13.08
C ALA A 46 -1.63 -4.11 13.81
N ILE A 47 -0.29 -4.17 13.85
CA ILE A 47 0.45 -5.20 14.60
C ILE A 47 0.20 -5.03 16.10
N THR A 48 0.24 -3.79 16.59
CA THR A 48 -0.04 -3.49 18.00
C THR A 48 -1.44 -3.97 18.38
N ASN A 49 -2.45 -3.68 17.55
CA ASN A 49 -3.81 -4.16 17.76
C ASN A 49 -3.90 -5.70 17.69
N LEU A 50 -3.19 -6.35 16.77
CA LEU A 50 -3.15 -7.81 16.66
C LEU A 50 -2.63 -8.49 17.95
N VAL A 51 -1.73 -7.84 18.67
CA VAL A 51 -1.15 -8.37 19.92
C VAL A 51 -2.01 -7.98 21.14
N LEU A 52 -2.37 -6.71 21.26
CA LEU A 52 -3.02 -6.19 22.47
C LEU A 52 -4.51 -6.54 22.54
N VAL A 53 -5.23 -6.59 21.42
CA VAL A 53 -6.67 -6.91 21.45
C VAL A 53 -6.94 -8.32 22.01
N PRO A 54 -6.25 -9.38 21.58
CA PRO A 54 -6.43 -10.70 22.18
C PRO A 54 -6.09 -10.71 23.68
N GLN A 55 -4.96 -10.12 24.07
CA GLN A 55 -4.47 -10.17 25.45
C GLN A 55 -5.32 -9.35 26.41
N ASP A 56 -5.46 -8.05 26.16
CA ASP A 56 -6.00 -7.09 27.12
C ASP A 56 -7.51 -6.96 27.02
N VAL A 57 -8.07 -7.07 25.81
CA VAL A 57 -9.51 -6.81 25.59
C VAL A 57 -10.33 -8.10 25.69
N ARG A 58 -9.73 -9.26 25.39
CA ARG A 58 -10.47 -10.52 25.28
C ARG A 58 -10.11 -11.52 26.36
N TYR A 59 -8.86 -11.97 26.43
CA TYR A 59 -8.51 -13.00 27.40
C TYR A 59 -8.69 -12.52 28.84
N GLN A 60 -8.19 -11.32 29.17
CA GLN A 60 -8.40 -10.74 30.50
C GLN A 60 -9.89 -10.51 30.84
N ASN A 61 -10.70 -10.01 29.90
CA ASN A 61 -12.14 -9.84 30.12
C ASN A 61 -12.87 -11.17 30.30
N ASN A 62 -12.50 -12.20 29.53
CA ASN A 62 -13.12 -13.52 29.62
C ASN A 62 -12.80 -14.19 30.96
N GLU A 63 -11.57 -14.03 31.47
CA GLU A 63 -11.20 -14.47 32.84
C GLU A 63 -12.09 -13.79 33.89
N PHE A 64 -12.28 -12.47 33.78
CA PHE A 64 -13.18 -11.75 34.67
C PHE A 64 -14.64 -12.22 34.58
N PHE A 65 -15.14 -12.51 33.37
CA PHE A 65 -16.50 -13.02 33.20
C PHE A 65 -16.71 -14.40 33.82
N ASP A 66 -15.69 -15.27 33.76
CA ASP A 66 -15.70 -16.57 34.43
C ASP A 66 -15.74 -16.40 35.96
N GLU A 67 -14.92 -15.50 36.51
CA GLU A 67 -14.90 -15.21 37.96
C GLU A 67 -16.22 -14.68 38.51
N VAL A 68 -16.93 -13.85 37.73
CA VAL A 68 -18.21 -13.23 38.14
C VAL A 68 -19.42 -14.10 37.76
N GLY A 69 -19.21 -15.27 37.15
CA GLY A 69 -20.26 -16.23 36.80
C GLY A 69 -21.14 -15.80 35.63
N VAL A 70 -20.59 -15.02 34.70
CA VAL A 70 -21.23 -14.51 33.48
C VAL A 70 -20.46 -14.96 32.22
N ASP A 71 -19.97 -16.18 32.24
CA ASP A 71 -19.19 -16.88 31.20
C ASP A 71 -19.85 -16.85 29.80
N GLY A 72 -21.18 -16.78 29.72
CA GLY A 72 -21.91 -16.61 28.46
C GLY A 72 -21.60 -15.31 27.68
N LEU A 73 -20.95 -14.33 28.31
CA LEU A 73 -20.47 -13.10 27.68
C LEU A 73 -19.04 -13.22 27.11
N ALA A 74 -18.34 -14.33 27.39
CA ALA A 74 -17.00 -14.53 26.89
C ALA A 74 -16.98 -14.68 25.36
N ALA A 75 -16.05 -13.99 24.70
CA ALA A 75 -16.00 -13.96 23.25
C ALA A 75 -14.56 -14.15 22.73
N SER A 76 -14.43 -14.94 21.66
CA SER A 76 -13.13 -15.20 21.02
C SER A 76 -12.58 -13.95 20.32
N PRO A 77 -11.26 -13.70 20.36
CA PRO A 77 -10.67 -12.59 19.62
C PRO A 77 -11.00 -12.63 18.12
N PRO A 78 -11.27 -11.47 17.49
CA PRO A 78 -11.61 -11.38 16.06
C PRO A 78 -10.38 -11.52 15.15
N TRP A 79 -9.74 -12.68 15.18
CA TRP A 79 -8.48 -12.96 14.47
C TRP A 79 -8.51 -12.60 12.98
N ALA A 80 -9.61 -12.92 12.29
CA ALA A 80 -9.75 -12.62 10.87
C ALA A 80 -9.66 -11.11 10.59
N ALA A 81 -10.31 -10.29 11.42
CA ALA A 81 -10.29 -8.84 11.29
C ALA A 81 -8.90 -8.27 11.63
N LEU A 82 -8.24 -8.78 12.67
CA LEU A 82 -6.91 -8.36 13.07
C LEU A 82 -5.86 -8.69 12.00
N VAL A 83 -5.89 -9.91 11.44
CA VAL A 83 -4.99 -10.32 10.35
C VAL A 83 -5.25 -9.50 9.09
N ALA A 84 -6.52 -9.26 8.74
CA ALA A 84 -6.87 -8.41 7.62
C ALA A 84 -6.32 -6.98 7.79
N ASN A 85 -6.41 -6.43 9.00
CA ASN A 85 -5.89 -5.10 9.31
C ASN A 85 -4.36 -5.00 9.12
N VAL A 86 -3.61 -6.07 9.43
CA VAL A 86 -2.15 -6.13 9.22
C VAL A 86 -1.78 -6.24 7.75
N LEU A 87 -2.52 -7.05 6.98
CA LEU A 87 -2.24 -7.25 5.56
C LEU A 87 -2.58 -6.02 4.71
N LEU A 88 -3.60 -5.27 5.12
CA LEU A 88 -4.15 -4.14 4.40
C LEU A 88 -3.10 -3.08 3.99
N PRO A 89 -2.28 -2.50 4.91
CA PRO A 89 -1.29 -1.48 4.53
C PRO A 89 -0.22 -2.03 3.57
N VAL A 90 0.18 -3.30 3.74
CA VAL A 90 1.18 -3.94 2.86
C VAL A 90 0.64 -4.10 1.45
N VAL A 91 -0.59 -4.63 1.31
CA VAL A 91 -1.23 -4.84 0.01
C VAL A 91 -1.53 -3.52 -0.68
N ALA A 92 -2.05 -2.53 0.07
CA ALA A 92 -2.34 -1.20 -0.47
C ALA A 92 -1.06 -0.50 -0.97
N TRP A 93 0.03 -0.57 -0.21
CA TRP A 93 1.33 -0.03 -0.61
C TRP A 93 1.86 -0.66 -1.90
N VAL A 94 1.87 -2.00 -1.98
CA VAL A 94 2.30 -2.73 -3.17
C VAL A 94 1.39 -2.43 -4.36
N GLY A 95 0.07 -2.38 -4.15
CA GLY A 95 -0.90 -2.04 -5.17
C GLY A 95 -0.67 -0.63 -5.74
N ALA A 96 -0.47 0.36 -4.87
CA ALA A 96 -0.18 1.73 -5.26
C ALA A 96 1.16 1.82 -6.03
N LEU A 97 2.20 1.09 -5.61
CA LEU A 97 3.46 1.00 -6.35
C LEU A 97 3.26 0.44 -7.77
N VAL A 98 2.47 -0.63 -7.91
CA VAL A 98 2.17 -1.23 -9.23
C VAL A 98 1.43 -0.23 -10.12
N VAL A 99 0.44 0.49 -9.59
CA VAL A 99 -0.30 1.54 -10.31
C VAL A 99 0.64 2.69 -10.73
N ALA A 100 1.60 3.06 -9.89
CA ALA A 100 2.52 4.18 -10.10
C ALA A 100 3.62 3.94 -11.15
N ARG A 101 3.98 2.67 -11.46
CA ARG A 101 5.19 2.27 -12.22
C ARG A 101 5.45 2.97 -13.56
N ARG A 102 4.43 3.57 -14.20
CA ARG A 102 4.57 4.27 -15.49
C ARG A 102 3.79 5.58 -15.57
N ARG A 103 3.48 6.18 -14.41
CA ARG A 103 2.59 7.34 -14.34
C ARG A 103 3.36 8.66 -14.11
N PRO A 104 2.81 9.81 -14.54
CA PRO A 104 3.36 11.12 -14.18
C PRO A 104 3.25 11.34 -12.66
N LEU A 105 4.10 12.22 -12.11
CA LEU A 105 4.25 12.41 -10.66
C LEU A 105 2.92 12.70 -9.95
N TRP A 106 2.05 13.55 -10.51
CA TRP A 106 0.76 13.86 -9.88
C TRP A 106 -0.15 12.63 -9.75
N GLN A 107 -0.14 11.71 -10.73
CA GLN A 107 -0.89 10.45 -10.65
C GLN A 107 -0.29 9.51 -9.61
N VAL A 108 1.04 9.53 -9.42
CA VAL A 108 1.72 8.76 -8.37
C VAL A 108 1.29 9.24 -6.98
N VAL A 109 1.30 10.56 -6.77
CA VAL A 109 0.83 11.18 -5.52
C VAL A 109 -0.62 10.80 -5.25
N LEU A 110 -1.51 10.97 -6.24
CA LEU A 110 -2.92 10.60 -6.09
C LEU A 110 -3.11 9.11 -5.79
N ALA A 111 -2.34 8.22 -6.41
CA ALA A 111 -2.44 6.78 -6.14
C ALA A 111 -2.09 6.46 -4.69
N PHE A 112 -1.02 7.04 -4.14
CA PHE A 112 -0.63 6.82 -2.75
C PHE A 112 -1.59 7.48 -1.76
N VAL A 113 -2.06 8.69 -2.03
CA VAL A 113 -3.06 9.37 -1.19
C VAL A 113 -4.37 8.57 -1.17
N ALA A 114 -4.85 8.09 -2.32
CA ALA A 114 -6.05 7.27 -2.40
C ALA A 114 -5.89 5.94 -1.65
N ALA A 115 -4.72 5.31 -1.76
CA ALA A 115 -4.42 4.08 -1.02
C ALA A 115 -4.36 4.33 0.50
N LEU A 116 -3.75 5.42 0.97
CA LEU A 116 -3.73 5.80 2.38
C LEU A 116 -5.14 6.09 2.90
N ALA A 117 -5.96 6.82 2.14
CA ALA A 117 -7.35 7.07 2.51
C ALA A 117 -8.17 5.78 2.63
N LEU A 118 -7.95 4.83 1.71
CA LEU A 118 -8.56 3.51 1.76
C LEU A 118 -8.12 2.73 3.01
N VAL A 119 -6.81 2.70 3.31
CA VAL A 119 -6.30 2.04 4.51
C VAL A 119 -6.89 2.66 5.76
N GLY A 120 -6.80 3.98 5.92
CA GLY A 120 -7.35 4.69 7.07
C GLY A 120 -8.85 4.41 7.28
N SER A 121 -9.65 4.47 6.20
CA SER A 121 -11.09 4.19 6.27
C SER A 121 -11.39 2.75 6.71
N VAL A 122 -10.68 1.76 6.15
CA VAL A 122 -10.92 0.35 6.46
C VAL A 122 -10.39 0.00 7.85
N SER A 123 -9.20 0.50 8.24
CA SER A 123 -8.64 0.31 9.59
C SER A 123 -9.54 0.88 10.68
N LEU A 124 -10.12 2.08 10.47
CA LEU A 124 -11.13 2.64 11.38
C LEU A 124 -12.36 1.74 11.49
N THR A 125 -12.85 1.22 10.36
CA THR A 125 -14.02 0.34 10.32
C THR A 125 -13.76 -0.97 11.05
N ILE A 126 -12.60 -1.58 10.83
CA ILE A 126 -12.19 -2.80 11.53
C ILE A 126 -12.08 -2.54 13.03
N THR A 127 -11.44 -1.46 13.43
CA THR A 127 -11.29 -1.09 14.85
C THR A 127 -12.66 -0.91 15.51
N ALA A 128 -13.58 -0.19 14.86
CA ALA A 128 -14.94 -0.02 15.35
C ALA A 128 -15.69 -1.36 15.47
N TYR A 129 -15.55 -2.25 14.49
CA TYR A 129 -16.13 -3.59 14.54
C TYR A 129 -15.58 -4.39 15.73
N VAL A 130 -14.25 -4.45 15.89
CA VAL A 130 -13.57 -5.18 16.98
C VAL A 130 -14.03 -4.72 18.36
N LEU A 131 -14.30 -3.43 18.52
CA LEU A 131 -14.80 -2.85 19.77
C LEU A 131 -16.30 -3.06 20.02
N SER A 132 -17.08 -3.41 18.99
CA SER A 132 -18.53 -3.59 19.07
C SER A 132 -18.99 -5.01 19.41
N ILE A 133 -18.07 -5.97 19.29
CA ILE A 133 -18.27 -7.40 19.58
C ILE A 133 -17.50 -7.79 20.83
#